data_AF-J2Y3A1-F1
#
_entry.id   AF-J2Y3A1-F1
#
_cell.length_a   1.000
_cell.length_b   1.000
_cell.length_c   1.000
_cell.angle_alpha   90.00
_cell.angle_beta   90.00
_cell.angle_gamma   90.00
#
_symmetry.space_group_name_H-M   'P 1'
#
loop_
_entity.id
_entity.type
_entity.pdbx_description
1 polymer ?
#
loop_
_entity_poly.entity_id
_entity_poly.type
_entity_poly.pdbx_seq_one_letter_code
_entity_poly.pdbx_strand_id
1 'polypeptide(L)'
;MWTLLFAAGMAGEQPSAIKAQGPFPGPTAAETILNTIVQSLTLHGYELADDPQIWSLHMQAQLREINGGRCRNVGGFEFRPLH
;
A
#
# COMPACT_ATOMS: atom_id res chain seq x y z
N MET A 1 8.27 -10.31 -9.47
CA MET A 1 8.67 -9.62 -8.23
C MET A 1 7.45 -8.90 -7.67
N TRP A 2 7.15 -9.06 -6.38
CA TRP A 2 5.88 -8.62 -5.81
C TRP A 2 6.01 -7.24 -5.15
N THR A 3 4.94 -6.46 -5.15
CA THR A 3 4.92 -5.12 -4.57
C THR A 3 3.57 -4.91 -3.93
N LEU A 4 3.58 -4.53 -2.67
CA LEU A 4 2.39 -4.19 -1.93
C LEU A 4 2.18 -2.69 -2.06
N LEU A 5 0.95 -2.30 -2.35
CA LEU A 5 0.51 -0.92 -2.30
C LEU A 5 -0.41 -0.77 -1.10
N PHE A 6 -0.08 0.17 -0.23
CA PHE A 6 -0.88 0.56 0.91
C PHE A 6 -1.40 1.96 0.65
N ALA A 7 -2.69 2.19 0.89
CA ALA A 7 -3.25 3.52 0.92
C ALA A 7 -3.95 3.73 2.27
N ALA A 8 -3.76 4.90 2.85
CA ALA A 8 -4.40 5.32 4.10
C ALA A 8 -5.04 6.69 3.88
N GLY A 9 -6.22 6.91 4.46
CA GLY A 9 -7.01 8.13 4.31
C GLY A 9 -8.35 8.00 5.03
N MET A 10 -9.23 8.98 4.84
CA MET A 10 -10.60 8.92 5.35
C MET A 10 -11.56 8.37 4.30
N ALA A 11 -12.48 7.50 4.72
CA ALA A 11 -13.49 6.93 3.82
C ALA A 11 -14.31 8.05 3.17
N GLY A 12 -14.32 8.09 1.83
CA GLY A 12 -14.99 9.14 1.05
C GLY A 12 -14.10 10.29 0.57
N GLU A 13 -12.86 10.38 1.04
CA GLU A 13 -11.86 11.36 0.55
C GLU A 13 -10.76 10.69 -0.29
N GLN A 14 -9.84 11.49 -0.85
CA GLN A 14 -8.63 10.92 -1.48
C GLN A 14 -7.71 10.30 -0.40
N PRO A 15 -6.99 9.22 -0.74
CA PRO A 15 -6.01 8.64 0.18
C PRO A 15 -4.97 9.69 0.56
N SER A 16 -4.89 10.00 1.85
CA SER A 16 -3.96 11.01 2.41
C SER A 16 -2.50 10.54 2.34
N ALA A 17 -2.27 9.23 2.34
CA ALA A 17 -0.96 8.63 2.21
C ALA A 17 -1.03 7.39 1.33
N ILE A 18 -0.08 7.26 0.40
CA ILE A 18 0.09 6.09 -0.45
C ILE A 18 1.53 5.62 -0.28
N LYS A 19 1.70 4.33 0.00
CA LYS A 19 3.00 3.72 0.23
C LYS A 19 3.11 2.44 -0.57
N ALA A 20 4.12 2.36 -1.43
CA ALA A 20 4.51 1.12 -2.07
C ALA A 20 5.64 0.46 -1.27
N GLN A 21 5.52 -0.82 -0.97
CA GLN A 21 6.58 -1.60 -0.35
C GLN A 21 7.00 -2.74 -1.27
N GLY A 22 8.31 -2.89 -1.43
CA GLY A 22 8.93 -3.89 -2.28
C GLY A 22 10.35 -3.47 -2.66
N PRO A 23 11.01 -4.23 -3.54
CA PRO A 23 10.46 -5.37 -4.25
C PRO A 23 10.57 -6.68 -3.44
N PHE A 24 9.47 -7.40 -3.28
CA PHE A 24 9.44 -8.66 -2.51
C PHE A 24 9.83 -9.86 -3.39
N PRO A 25 10.65 -10.79 -2.86
CA PRO A 25 11.13 -11.95 -3.62
C PRO A 25 10.02 -12.95 -3.96
N GLY A 26 8.89 -12.93 -3.24
CA GLY A 26 7.76 -13.82 -3.49
C GLY A 26 6.47 -13.35 -2.80
N PRO A 27 5.32 -13.95 -3.13
CA PRO A 27 4.02 -13.58 -2.58
C PRO A 27 3.97 -13.81 -1.06
N THR A 28 4.58 -14.88 -0.56
CA THR A 28 4.61 -15.24 0.87
C THR A 28 5.21 -14.14 1.75
N ALA A 29 6.25 -13.45 1.27
CA ALA A 29 6.88 -12.35 2.00
C ALA A 29 5.95 -11.12 2.05
N ALA A 30 5.21 -10.86 0.96
CA ALA A 30 4.20 -9.83 0.93
C ALA A 30 3.02 -10.17 1.87
N GLU A 31 2.51 -11.40 1.82
CA GLU A 31 1.43 -11.87 2.69
C GLU A 31 1.79 -11.76 4.17
N THR A 32 3.04 -12.08 4.55
CA THR A 32 3.51 -11.96 5.94
C THR A 32 3.46 -10.52 6.44
N ILE A 33 3.90 -9.56 5.61
CA ILE A 33 3.89 -8.15 5.97
C ILE A 33 2.47 -7.61 6.02
N LEU A 34 1.64 -7.97 5.03
CA LEU A 34 0.23 -7.62 5.01
C LEU A 34 -0.47 -8.12 6.28
N ASN A 35 -0.26 -9.38 6.65
CA ASN A 35 -0.84 -9.98 7.85
C ASN A 35 -0.38 -9.26 9.13
N THR A 36 0.91 -8.90 9.22
CA THR A 36 1.45 -8.13 10.36
C THR A 36 0.78 -6.76 10.49
N ILE A 37 0.57 -6.07 9.37
CA ILE A 37 -0.09 -4.76 9.35
C ILE A 37 -1.56 -4.89 9.77
N VAL A 38 -2.27 -5.89 9.23
CA VAL A 38 -3.66 -6.16 9.61
C VAL A 38 -3.75 -6.49 11.10
N GLN A 39 -2.90 -7.37 11.62
CA GLN A 39 -2.89 -7.71 13.05
C GLN A 39 -2.63 -6.49 13.94
N SER A 40 -1.68 -5.63 13.57
CA SER A 40 -1.40 -4.40 14.31
C SER A 40 -2.60 -3.46 14.30
N LEU A 41 -3.23 -3.25 13.13
CA LEU A 41 -4.43 -2.43 13.01
C LEU A 41 -5.59 -2.99 13.84
N THR A 42 -5.83 -4.31 13.78
CA THR A 42 -6.84 -4.99 14.60
C THR A 42 -6.57 -4.83 16.10
N LEU A 43 -5.31 -4.92 16.54
CA LEU A 43 -4.93 -4.68 17.93
C LEU A 43 -5.25 -3.24 18.38
N HIS A 44 -5.15 -2.27 17.47
CA HIS A 44 -5.51 -0.87 17.70
C HIS A 44 -7.02 -0.59 17.59
N GLY A 45 -7.86 -1.61 17.40
CA GLY A 45 -9.31 -1.49 17.30
C GLY A 45 -9.82 -1.13 15.90
N TYR A 46 -8.98 -1.22 14.87
CA TYR A 46 -9.42 -1.07 13.48
C TYR A 46 -9.98 -2.38 12.94
N GLU A 47 -11.07 -2.32 12.19
CA GLU A 47 -11.70 -3.45 11.52
C GLU A 47 -11.49 -3.41 10.00
N LEU A 48 -11.63 -4.57 9.36
CA LEU A 48 -11.61 -4.66 7.90
C LEU A 48 -12.91 -4.09 7.34
N ALA A 49 -12.81 -3.05 6.52
CA ALA A 49 -13.95 -2.54 5.78
C ALA A 49 -14.28 -3.50 4.62
N ASP A 50 -15.51 -4.03 4.61
CA ASP A 50 -16.04 -4.90 3.54
C ASP A 50 -16.54 -4.09 2.32
N ASP A 51 -16.80 -2.79 2.51
CA ASP A 51 -17.28 -1.92 1.45
C ASP A 51 -16.17 -1.65 0.40
N PRO A 52 -16.46 -1.75 -0.90
CA PRO A 52 -15.50 -1.45 -1.95
C PRO A 52 -15.10 0.02 -1.89
N GLN A 53 -14.01 0.29 -1.19
CA GLN A 53 -13.49 1.64 -1.00
C GLN A 53 -13.27 2.31 -2.37
N ILE A 54 -13.79 3.54 -2.53
CA ILE A 54 -13.67 4.39 -3.73
C ILE A 54 -12.21 4.48 -4.24
N TRP A 55 -11.26 4.24 -3.35
CA TRP A 55 -9.82 4.18 -3.61
C TRP A 55 -9.38 3.09 -4.57
N SER A 56 -10.20 2.07 -4.85
CA SER A 56 -9.85 1.01 -5.81
C SER A 56 -9.40 1.57 -7.16
N LEU A 57 -10.07 2.60 -7.67
CA LEU A 57 -9.68 3.27 -8.92
C LEU A 57 -8.37 4.05 -8.78
N HIS A 58 -8.19 4.75 -7.66
CA HIS A 58 -6.98 5.52 -7.38
C HIS A 58 -5.76 4.60 -7.23
N MET A 59 -5.90 3.47 -6.52
CA MET A 59 -4.86 2.45 -6.39
C MET A 59 -4.52 1.79 -7.73
N GLN A 60 -5.51 1.55 -8.59
CA GLN A 60 -5.26 1.05 -9.95
C GLN A 60 -4.47 2.04 -10.81
N ALA A 61 -4.78 3.34 -10.73
CA ALA A 61 -4.03 4.39 -11.42
C ALA A 61 -2.57 4.45 -10.90
N GLN A 62 -2.38 4.42 -9.58
CA GLN A 62 -1.05 4.39 -8.97
C GLN A 62 -0.27 3.13 -9.32
N LEU A 63 -0.91 1.96 -9.37
CA LEU A 63 -0.27 0.72 -9.85
C LEU A 63 0.15 0.82 -11.32
N ARG A 64 -0.65 1.48 -12.17
CA ARG A 64 -0.26 1.75 -13.56
C ARG A 64 0.94 2.70 -13.64
N GLU A 65 0.98 3.73 -12.81
CA GLU A 65 2.14 4.62 -12.73
C GLU A 65 3.39 3.91 -12.22
N ILE A 66 3.27 3.06 -11.19
CA ILE A 66 4.40 2.28 -10.67
C ILE A 66 4.88 1.26 -11.72
N ASN A 67 3.97 0.59 -12.43
CA ASN A 67 4.35 -0.36 -13.49
C ASN A 67 4.93 0.34 -14.73
N GLY A 68 4.39 1.50 -15.11
CA GLY A 68 4.91 2.31 -16.22
C GLY A 68 6.22 3.04 -15.88
N GLY A 69 6.36 3.49 -14.63
CA GLY A 69 7.54 4.18 -14.09
C GLY A 69 8.67 3.23 -13.65
N ARG A 70 8.37 1.95 -13.37
CA ARG A 70 9.38 0.90 -13.13
C ARG A 70 10.25 0.59 -14.34
N CYS A 71 9.84 0.97 -15.56
CA CYS A 71 10.75 1.01 -16.70
C CYS A 71 11.81 2.12 -16.59
N ARG A 72 11.69 3.06 -15.63
CA ARG A 72 12.59 4.23 -15.49
C ARG A 72 13.23 4.45 -14.14
N ASN A 73 12.80 3.87 -13.01
CA ASN A 73 13.47 4.12 -11.73
C ASN A 73 13.35 2.97 -10.71
N VAL A 74 14.40 2.14 -10.67
CA VAL A 74 14.80 1.37 -9.48
C VAL A 74 15.59 2.33 -8.59
N GLY A 75 14.91 3.10 -7.75
CA GLY A 75 15.53 4.08 -6.86
C GLY A 75 14.63 4.32 -5.65
N GLY A 76 15.18 4.14 -4.45
CA GLY A 76 14.45 3.86 -3.22
C GLY A 76 13.45 4.92 -2.76
N PHE A 77 12.35 4.44 -2.18
CA PHE A 77 11.49 5.26 -1.33
C PHE A 77 11.99 5.17 0.10
N GLU A 78 12.82 6.14 0.51
CA GLU A 78 13.22 6.34 1.91
C GLU A 78 12.09 6.97 2.71
N PHE A 79 11.81 6.37 3.87
CA PHE A 79 10.84 6.84 4.84
C PHE A 79 11.41 8.04 5.58
N ARG A 80 10.90 9.26 5.30
CA ARG A 80 11.15 10.43 6.16
C ARG A 80 9.94 10.64 7.06
N PRO A 81 10.00 10.25 8.34
CA PRO A 81 8.95 10.62 9.28
C PRO A 81 8.99 12.14 9.47
N LEU A 82 7.83 12.80 9.31
CA LEU A 82 7.65 14.17 9.76
C LEU A 82 7.38 14.11 11.27
N HIS A 83 8.44 14.48 12.02
CA HIS A 83 8.55 14.91 13.42
C HIS A 83 7.57 14.32 14.46
#